data_AF-R9JMU1-F1
#
_entry.id   AF-R9JMU1-F1
#
_cell.length_a   1.000
_cell.length_b   1.000
_cell.length_c   1.000
_cell.angle_alpha   90.00
_cell.angle_beta   90.00
_cell.angle_gamma   90.00
#
_symmetry.space_group_name_H-M   'P 1'
#
loop_
_entity.id
_entity.type
_entity.pdbx_description
1 polymer ?
#
loop_
_entity_poly.entity_id
_entity_poly.type
_entity_poly.pdbx_seq_one_letter_code
_entity_poly.pdbx_strand_id
1 'polypeptide(L)'
;MSYSIIFETKIIKLSDGRSLHLDLSGCNNDTSGRSRDDWNGKIYTEDAFIEYAEGFMKDSKPAKESGGFDLKIGSRYCTMYDYGKHLLRMRKRAVTLEELINSGKYVSFNRIDSVTVFEDGKEIEMTMEEFDSYYYEKLYNGGIRYRIKYTLLENEKNIIEAFDNGNSVRIYISR
;
A
#
# COMPACT_ATOMS: atom_id res chain seq x y z
N MET A 1 7.99 13.50 -18.01
CA MET A 1 7.61 12.08 -18.08
C MET A 1 7.26 11.62 -16.69
N SER A 2 6.06 11.05 -16.52
CA SER A 2 5.59 10.51 -15.24
C SER A 2 6.16 9.10 -15.04
N TYR A 3 6.61 8.75 -13.84
CA TYR A 3 7.12 7.42 -13.50
C TYR A 3 6.91 7.09 -12.02
N SER A 4 6.73 5.80 -11.73
CA SER A 4 6.49 5.30 -10.37
C SER A 4 7.76 5.34 -9.52
N ILE A 5 7.59 5.57 -8.23
CA ILE A 5 8.63 5.52 -7.20
C ILE A 5 8.17 4.57 -6.11
N ILE A 6 8.95 3.53 -5.84
CA ILE A 6 8.79 2.65 -4.68
C ILE A 6 9.69 3.22 -3.58
N PHE A 7 9.13 3.91 -2.60
CA PHE A 7 9.89 4.49 -1.50
C PHE A 7 10.38 3.42 -0.53
N GLU A 8 9.47 2.55 -0.10
CA GLU A 8 9.77 1.42 0.80
C GLU A 8 8.94 0.19 0.45
N THR A 9 9.48 -0.98 0.77
CA THR A 9 8.79 -2.28 0.65
C THR A 9 9.03 -3.05 1.93
N LYS A 10 7.98 -3.69 2.46
CA LYS A 10 8.09 -4.64 3.58
C LYS A 10 7.29 -5.89 3.23
N ILE A 11 7.85 -7.05 3.55
CA ILE A 11 7.13 -8.33 3.44
C ILE A 11 7.01 -8.89 4.85
N ILE A 12 5.78 -9.17 5.25
CA ILE A 12 5.45 -9.67 6.59
C ILE A 12 4.97 -11.10 6.46
N LYS A 13 5.60 -12.02 7.18
CA LYS A 13 5.15 -13.41 7.32
C LYS A 13 4.00 -13.46 8.31
N LEU A 14 2.88 -14.01 7.87
CA LEU A 14 1.69 -14.22 8.68
C LEU A 14 1.71 -15.63 9.28
N SER A 15 1.09 -15.81 10.43
CA SER A 15 1.01 -17.08 11.16
C SER A 15 0.27 -18.19 10.40
N ASP A 16 -0.60 -17.82 9.45
CA ASP A 16 -1.32 -18.76 8.59
C ASP A 16 -0.49 -19.22 7.36
N GLY A 17 0.77 -18.81 7.27
CA GLY A 17 1.70 -19.18 6.20
C GLY A 17 1.64 -18.27 4.97
N ARG A 18 0.75 -17.26 4.94
CA ARG A 18 0.70 -16.25 3.88
C ARG A 18 1.69 -15.11 4.14
N SER A 19 1.86 -14.25 3.14
CA SER A 19 2.68 -13.04 3.23
C SER A 19 1.84 -11.79 2.98
N LEU A 20 1.94 -10.81 3.88
CA LEU A 20 1.44 -9.46 3.66
C LEU A 20 2.55 -8.61 3.01
N HIS A 21 2.33 -8.26 1.75
CA HIS A 21 3.15 -7.30 1.02
C HIS A 21 2.69 -5.90 1.34
N LEU A 22 3.59 -5.08 1.89
CA LEU A 22 3.38 -3.66 2.10
C LEU A 22 4.29 -2.85 1.18
N ASP A 23 3.71 -1.93 0.42
CA ASP A 23 4.45 -1.01 -0.43
C ASP A 23 4.09 0.45 -0.10
N LEU A 24 5.13 1.27 0.08
CA LEU A 24 5.00 2.71 0.10
C LEU A 24 5.44 3.21 -1.27
N SER A 25 4.48 3.45 -2.15
CA SER A 25 4.72 3.79 -3.55
C SER A 25 3.92 5.01 -3.99
N GLY A 26 4.42 5.69 -5.02
CA GLY A 26 3.79 6.89 -5.55
C GLY A 26 4.38 7.31 -6.88
N CYS A 27 4.26 8.59 -7.22
CA CYS A 27 4.71 9.11 -8.50
C CYS A 27 5.71 10.27 -8.35
N ASN A 28 6.49 10.51 -9.39
CA ASN A 28 7.49 11.58 -9.39
C ASN A 28 6.87 12.98 -9.54
N ASN A 29 5.65 13.08 -10.07
CA ASN A 29 4.99 14.33 -10.38
C ASN A 29 3.91 14.74 -9.36
N ASP A 30 3.74 13.98 -8.27
CA ASP A 30 2.76 14.25 -7.23
C ASP A 30 3.32 14.02 -5.80
N THR A 31 2.41 14.04 -4.83
CA THR A 31 2.71 13.81 -3.41
C THR A 31 2.39 12.39 -2.93
N SER A 32 1.87 11.52 -3.80
CA SER A 32 1.47 10.15 -3.45
C SER A 32 2.65 9.35 -2.94
N GLY A 33 2.44 8.52 -1.91
CA GLY A 33 3.47 7.67 -1.33
C GLY A 33 4.52 8.41 -0.49
N ARG A 34 4.39 9.74 -0.33
CA ARG A 34 5.32 10.53 0.48
C ARG A 34 4.88 10.58 1.94
N SER A 35 3.61 10.33 2.23
CA SER A 35 3.10 10.28 3.59
C SER A 35 3.28 8.89 4.20
N ARG A 36 3.42 8.81 5.53
CA ARG A 36 3.66 7.54 6.23
C ARG A 36 2.42 6.71 6.45
N ASP A 37 1.26 7.22 6.08
CA ASP A 37 -0.04 6.55 6.02
C ASP A 37 -0.45 6.13 4.60
N ASP A 38 0.39 6.38 3.58
CA ASP A 38 0.15 5.99 2.19
C ASP A 38 0.62 4.55 1.88
N TRP A 39 0.85 3.73 2.90
CA TRP A 39 1.22 2.34 2.69
C TRP A 39 0.03 1.56 2.13
N ASN A 40 0.27 0.85 1.03
CA ASN A 40 -0.66 -0.12 0.47
C ASN A 40 -0.30 -1.52 0.96
N GLY A 41 -1.31 -2.38 1.11
CA GLY A 41 -1.15 -3.74 1.59
C GLY A 41 -1.90 -4.74 0.73
N LYS A 42 -1.30 -5.92 0.51
CA LYS A 42 -1.98 -7.05 -0.12
C LYS A 42 -1.42 -8.38 0.41
N ILE A 43 -2.33 -9.32 0.68
CA ILE A 43 -1.98 -10.67 1.12
C ILE A 43 -1.81 -11.59 -0.08
N TYR A 44 -0.78 -12.42 -0.02
CA TYR A 44 -0.47 -13.43 -1.03
C TYR A 44 -0.17 -14.77 -0.35
N THR A 45 -0.52 -15.87 -1.02
CA THR A 45 0.18 -17.14 -0.78
C THR A 45 1.63 -17.01 -1.24
N GLU A 46 2.52 -17.86 -0.72
CA GLU A 46 3.94 -17.81 -1.08
C GLU A 46 4.14 -17.96 -2.60
N ASP A 47 3.46 -18.93 -3.22
CA ASP A 47 3.55 -19.18 -4.66
C ASP A 47 3.01 -18.00 -5.48
N ALA A 48 1.87 -17.43 -5.07
CA ALA A 48 1.30 -16.27 -5.75
C ALA A 48 2.19 -15.02 -5.66
N PHE A 49 2.92 -14.85 -4.55
CA PHE A 49 3.88 -13.76 -4.42
C PHE A 49 5.08 -13.96 -5.36
N ILE A 50 5.56 -15.20 -5.50
CA ILE A 50 6.66 -15.53 -6.42
C ILE A 50 6.25 -15.25 -7.85
N GLU A 51 5.09 -15.76 -8.27
CA GLU A 51 4.56 -15.55 -9.62
C GLU A 51 4.36 -14.05 -9.91
N TYR A 52 3.81 -13.30 -8.95
CA TYR A 52 3.67 -11.84 -9.05
C TYR A 52 5.04 -11.15 -9.27
N ALA A 53 6.06 -11.52 -8.50
CA ALA A 53 7.39 -10.93 -8.62
C ALA A 53 8.10 -11.31 -9.92
N GLU A 54 7.98 -12.56 -10.36
CA GLU A 54 8.55 -13.07 -11.61
C GLU A 54 7.84 -12.49 -12.84
N GLY A 55 6.55 -12.18 -12.72
CA GLY A 55 5.77 -11.52 -13.77
C GLY A 55 6.40 -10.20 -14.25
N PHE A 56 6.98 -9.40 -13.35
CA PHE A 56 7.69 -8.16 -13.74
C PHE A 56 9.01 -8.41 -14.49
N MET A 57 9.58 -9.59 -14.35
CA MET A 57 10.82 -9.96 -15.01
C MET A 57 10.59 -10.49 -16.43
N LYS A 58 9.36 -10.90 -16.75
CA LYS A 58 8.99 -11.38 -18.07
C LYS A 58 9.14 -10.25 -19.09
N ASP A 59 9.85 -10.54 -20.18
CA ASP A 59 10.11 -9.60 -21.29
C ASP A 59 10.81 -8.28 -20.87
N SER A 60 11.38 -8.23 -19.67
CA SER A 60 12.16 -7.09 -19.15
C SER A 60 13.64 -7.49 -18.96
N LYS A 61 14.55 -6.53 -19.15
CA LYS A 61 16.00 -6.73 -18.98
C LYS A 61 16.52 -5.92 -17.78
N PRO A 62 17.64 -6.32 -17.17
CA PRO A 62 18.30 -5.51 -16.15
C PRO A 62 18.60 -4.08 -16.65
N ALA A 63 18.54 -3.07 -15.77
CA ALA A 63 18.82 -1.68 -16.15
C ALA A 63 20.19 -1.45 -16.82
N LYS A 64 21.18 -2.31 -16.53
CA LYS A 64 22.51 -2.27 -17.14
C LYS A 64 22.51 -2.64 -18.63
N GLU A 65 21.46 -3.31 -19.10
CA GLU A 65 21.34 -3.87 -20.45
C GLU A 65 20.20 -3.23 -21.26
N SER A 66 19.32 -2.45 -20.62
CA SER A 66 18.10 -1.90 -21.23
C SER A 66 18.27 -0.52 -21.88
N GLY A 67 19.34 0.22 -21.55
CA GLY A 67 19.55 1.61 -22.02
C GLY A 67 18.54 2.63 -21.47
N GLY A 68 17.62 2.23 -20.58
CA GLY A 68 16.53 3.03 -20.05
C GLY A 68 16.00 2.53 -18.70
N PHE A 69 14.99 3.20 -18.15
CA PHE A 69 14.38 2.87 -16.86
C PHE A 69 12.85 2.92 -16.93
N ASP A 70 12.20 2.16 -16.05
CA ASP A 70 10.75 2.08 -15.93
C ASP A 70 10.25 2.76 -14.65
N LEU A 71 11.00 2.65 -13.55
CA LEU A 71 10.63 3.19 -12.23
C LEU A 71 11.86 3.55 -11.38
N LYS A 72 11.60 4.07 -10.17
CA LYS A 72 12.60 4.15 -9.09
C LYS A 72 12.29 3.23 -7.92
N ILE A 73 13.34 2.69 -7.32
CA ILE A 73 13.29 2.04 -6.01
C ILE A 73 14.19 2.85 -5.08
N GLY A 74 13.60 3.54 -4.11
CA GLY A 74 14.24 4.62 -3.37
C GLY A 74 14.76 5.68 -4.32
N SER A 75 16.07 5.92 -4.30
CA SER A 75 16.74 6.86 -5.20
C SER A 75 17.22 6.26 -6.53
N ARG A 76 17.19 4.93 -6.68
CA ARG A 76 17.79 4.22 -7.83
C ARG A 76 16.80 4.06 -8.99
N TYR A 77 17.21 4.46 -10.19
CA TYR A 77 16.50 4.15 -11.44
C TYR A 77 16.64 2.66 -11.78
N CYS A 78 15.52 2.02 -12.11
CA CYS A 78 15.39 0.58 -12.25
C CYS A 78 14.46 0.23 -13.43
N THR A 79 14.60 -0.98 -13.95
CA THR A 79 13.60 -1.60 -14.83
C THR A 79 12.61 -2.44 -14.04
N MET A 80 11.55 -2.91 -14.70
CA MET A 80 10.62 -3.90 -14.11
C MET A 80 11.34 -5.19 -13.71
N TYR A 81 12.35 -5.63 -14.48
CA TYR A 81 13.21 -6.74 -14.08
C TYR A 81 13.88 -6.50 -12.72
N ASP A 82 14.50 -5.33 -12.53
CA ASP A 82 15.13 -4.97 -11.26
C ASP A 82 14.11 -4.92 -10.10
N TYR A 83 12.87 -4.51 -10.39
CA TYR A 83 11.77 -4.52 -9.42
C TYR A 83 11.35 -5.93 -9.01
N GLY A 84 11.16 -6.85 -9.95
CA GLY A 84 10.89 -8.26 -9.63
C GLY A 84 12.01 -8.88 -8.77
N LYS A 85 13.27 -8.62 -9.12
CA LYS A 85 14.44 -9.04 -8.31
C LYS A 85 14.48 -8.38 -6.92
N HIS A 86 13.99 -7.15 -6.79
CA HIS A 86 13.86 -6.46 -5.50
C HIS A 86 12.80 -7.14 -4.63
N LEU A 87 11.61 -7.42 -5.17
CA LEU A 87 10.54 -8.12 -4.44
C LEU A 87 10.99 -9.50 -3.93
N LEU A 88 11.62 -10.31 -4.78
CA LEU A 88 12.17 -11.61 -4.39
C LEU A 88 13.25 -11.51 -3.29
N ARG A 89 14.03 -10.42 -3.28
CA ARG A 89 15.02 -10.17 -2.23
C ARG A 89 14.37 -9.74 -0.92
N MET A 90 13.34 -8.89 -0.98
CA MET A 90 12.58 -8.45 0.18
C MET A 90 11.83 -9.61 0.82
N ARG A 91 11.30 -10.54 0.01
CA ARG A 91 10.72 -11.81 0.48
C ARG A 91 11.69 -12.62 1.34
N LYS A 92 12.93 -12.78 0.90
CA LYS A 92 13.98 -13.48 1.69
C LYS A 92 14.32 -12.79 3.01
N ARG A 93 13.99 -11.49 3.14
CA ARG A 93 14.20 -10.66 4.34
C ARG A 93 12.88 -10.40 5.06
N ALA A 94 11.83 -11.16 4.77
CA ALA A 94 10.53 -10.98 5.39
C ALA A 94 10.61 -11.22 6.91
N VAL A 95 9.94 -10.36 7.65
CA VAL A 95 9.85 -10.36 9.12
C VAL A 95 8.46 -10.81 9.55
N THR A 96 8.26 -11.21 10.80
CA THR A 96 6.90 -11.44 11.33
C THR A 96 6.19 -10.13 11.65
N LEU A 97 4.87 -10.16 11.85
CA LEU A 97 4.13 -8.98 12.30
C LEU A 97 4.60 -8.52 13.68
N GLU A 98 4.90 -9.47 14.56
CA GLU A 98 5.45 -9.19 15.90
C GLU A 98 6.79 -8.47 15.83
N GLU A 99 7.72 -8.93 14.98
CA GLU A 99 9.00 -8.25 14.75
C GLU A 99 8.81 -6.82 14.21
N LEU A 100 7.82 -6.61 13.33
CA LEU A 100 7.51 -5.28 12.80
C LEU A 100 6.97 -4.35 13.90
N ILE A 101 6.01 -4.81 14.70
CA ILE A 101 5.40 -4.02 15.80
C ILE A 101 6.47 -3.71 16.86
N ASN A 102 7.36 -4.66 17.16
CA ASN A 102 8.42 -4.50 18.15
C ASN A 102 9.70 -3.86 17.60
N SER A 103 9.68 -3.34 16.36
CA SER A 103 10.85 -2.71 15.73
C SER A 103 11.25 -1.34 16.32
N GLY A 104 10.52 -0.86 17.33
CA GLY A 104 10.66 0.49 17.90
C GLY A 104 9.95 1.58 17.08
N LYS A 105 9.30 1.20 15.98
CA LYS A 105 8.46 2.10 15.16
C LYS A 105 7.02 2.03 15.60
N TYR A 106 6.30 3.15 15.49
CA TYR A 106 4.85 3.12 15.64
C TYR A 106 4.22 2.52 14.37
N VAL A 107 3.45 1.45 14.55
CA VAL A 107 2.80 0.69 13.49
C VAL A 107 1.31 0.59 13.81
N SER A 108 0.44 0.93 12.87
CA SER A 108 -1.00 0.77 13.04
C SER A 108 -1.69 0.36 11.75
N PHE A 109 -2.65 -0.55 11.88
CA PHE A 109 -3.55 -0.98 10.81
C PHE A 109 -4.97 -0.56 11.20
N ASN A 110 -5.59 0.29 10.40
CA ASN A 110 -6.92 0.82 10.67
C ASN A 110 -7.84 0.47 9.52
N ARG A 111 -8.84 -0.39 9.74
CA ARG A 111 -9.89 -0.60 8.74
C ARG A 111 -10.68 0.68 8.58
N ILE A 112 -10.93 1.07 7.33
CA ILE A 112 -11.83 2.18 7.01
C ILE A 112 -13.25 1.61 7.00
N ASP A 113 -14.08 2.06 7.93
CA ASP A 113 -15.46 1.56 8.06
C ASP A 113 -16.43 2.36 7.18
N SER A 114 -16.31 3.68 7.22
CA SER A 114 -17.18 4.60 6.47
C SER A 114 -16.57 6.01 6.46
N VAL A 115 -17.19 6.90 5.70
CA VAL A 115 -16.91 8.32 5.67
C VAL A 115 -18.17 9.09 6.03
N THR A 116 -18.07 10.00 6.98
CA THR A 116 -19.13 10.96 7.29
C THR A 116 -18.83 12.27 6.57
N VAL A 117 -19.69 12.66 5.64
CA VAL A 117 -19.64 13.95 4.94
C VAL A 117 -20.56 14.95 5.64
N PHE A 118 -20.13 16.20 5.72
CA PHE A 118 -20.89 17.31 6.29
C PHE A 118 -21.32 18.26 5.18
N GLU A 119 -22.60 18.22 4.81
CA GLU A 119 -23.19 19.03 3.73
C GLU A 119 -24.46 19.70 4.24
N ASP A 120 -24.59 21.01 4.04
CA ASP A 120 -25.76 21.83 4.44
C ASP A 120 -26.21 21.61 5.90
N GLY A 121 -25.25 21.42 6.81
CA GLY A 121 -25.51 21.18 8.23
C GLY A 121 -25.99 19.77 8.57
N LYS A 122 -25.98 18.83 7.62
CA LYS A 122 -26.32 17.42 7.82
C LYS A 122 -25.08 16.53 7.77
N GLU A 123 -25.14 15.44 8.52
CA GLU A 123 -24.17 14.35 8.45
C GLU A 123 -24.71 13.24 7.53
N ILE A 124 -23.95 12.92 6.49
CA ILE A 124 -24.27 11.84 5.54
C ILE A 124 -23.18 10.78 5.70
N GLU A 125 -23.56 9.57 6.07
CA GLU A 125 -22.64 8.43 6.15
C GLU A 125 -22.63 7.68 4.82
N MET A 126 -21.43 7.43 4.30
CA MET A 126 -21.18 6.80 3.02
C MET A 126 -20.09 5.74 3.18
N THR A 127 -20.13 4.70 2.37
CA THR A 127 -19.01 3.78 2.17
C THR A 127 -17.83 4.49 1.51
N MET A 128 -16.63 3.89 1.54
CA MET A 128 -15.47 4.49 0.87
C MET A 128 -15.65 4.59 -0.65
N GLU A 129 -16.28 3.59 -1.27
CA GLU A 129 -16.57 3.59 -2.72
C GLU A 129 -17.54 4.71 -3.12
N GLU A 130 -18.59 4.92 -2.34
CA GLU A 130 -19.53 6.03 -2.53
C GLU A 130 -18.84 7.37 -2.31
N PHE A 131 -17.96 7.44 -1.30
CA PHE A 131 -17.21 8.66 -1.00
C PHE A 131 -16.21 9.01 -2.11
N ASP A 132 -15.53 8.04 -2.72
CA ASP A 132 -14.61 8.32 -3.84
C ASP A 132 -15.34 8.96 -5.02
N SER A 133 -16.50 8.41 -5.38
CA SER A 133 -17.36 9.01 -6.42
C SER A 133 -17.81 10.43 -6.04
N TYR A 134 -18.32 10.59 -4.82
CA TYR A 134 -18.76 11.88 -4.29
C TYR A 134 -17.62 12.92 -4.26
N TYR A 135 -16.41 12.48 -3.88
CA TYR A 135 -15.25 13.34 -3.72
C TYR A 135 -14.86 14.00 -5.04
N TYR A 136 -14.80 13.23 -6.13
CA TYR A 136 -14.46 13.77 -7.45
C TYR A 136 -15.56 14.68 -8.02
N GLU A 137 -16.84 14.37 -7.77
CA GLU A 137 -17.94 15.25 -8.19
C GLU A 137 -17.91 16.61 -7.48
N LYS A 138 -17.55 16.63 -6.19
CA LYS A 138 -17.62 17.83 -5.34
C LYS A 138 -16.30 18.59 -5.25
N LEU A 139 -15.17 18.00 -5.67
CA LEU A 139 -13.85 18.65 -5.66
C LEU A 139 -13.87 20.03 -6.35
N TYR A 140 -14.67 20.16 -7.40
CA TYR A 140 -14.78 21.39 -8.20
C TYR A 140 -15.74 22.45 -7.63
N ASN A 141 -16.50 22.14 -6.56
CA ASN A 141 -17.62 22.95 -6.07
C ASN A 141 -17.39 23.60 -4.68
N GLY A 142 -16.15 23.87 -4.30
CA GLY A 142 -15.86 24.67 -3.09
C GLY A 142 -15.36 23.88 -1.88
N GLY A 143 -14.90 22.65 -2.08
CA GLY A 143 -14.28 21.82 -1.06
C GLY A 143 -15.27 20.96 -0.29
N ILE A 144 -14.75 19.92 0.35
CA ILE A 144 -15.55 18.90 1.02
C ILE A 144 -15.11 18.82 2.47
N ARG A 145 -16.07 18.85 3.39
CA ARG A 145 -15.82 18.58 4.80
C ARG A 145 -16.27 17.15 5.10
N TYR A 146 -15.33 16.32 5.53
CA TYR A 146 -15.61 14.93 5.85
C TYR A 146 -14.76 14.44 7.03
N ARG A 147 -15.17 13.32 7.61
CA ARG A 147 -14.46 12.59 8.66
C ARG A 147 -14.50 11.11 8.32
N ILE A 148 -13.34 10.49 8.20
CA ILE A 148 -13.25 9.04 8.00
C ILE A 148 -13.38 8.35 9.37
N LYS A 149 -14.24 7.33 9.44
CA LYS A 149 -14.36 6.44 10.60
C LYS A 149 -13.44 5.24 10.42
N TYR A 150 -12.68 4.95 11.48
CA TYR A 150 -11.69 3.89 11.48
C TYR A 150 -11.90 2.95 12.66
N THR A 151 -11.62 1.67 12.44
CA THR A 151 -11.46 0.67 13.49
C THR A 151 -10.01 0.20 13.52
N LEU A 152 -9.36 0.33 14.67
CA LEU A 152 -8.01 -0.20 14.89
C LEU A 152 -8.04 -1.74 14.88
N LEU A 153 -7.17 -2.35 14.10
CA LEU A 153 -7.01 -3.80 14.02
C LEU A 153 -5.90 -4.21 14.99
N GLU A 154 -6.30 -4.71 16.18
CA GLU A 154 -5.39 -4.94 17.31
C GLU A 154 -4.49 -6.18 17.16
N ASN A 155 -4.88 -7.14 16.32
CA ASN A 155 -4.18 -8.41 16.20
C ASN A 155 -4.12 -8.89 14.74
N GLU A 156 -3.21 -9.83 14.48
CA GLU A 156 -2.94 -10.36 13.14
C GLU A 156 -4.19 -10.96 12.49
N LYS A 157 -5.00 -11.69 13.25
CA LYS A 157 -6.23 -12.31 12.74
C LYS A 157 -7.19 -11.26 12.17
N ASN A 158 -7.40 -10.16 12.90
CA ASN A 158 -8.26 -9.07 12.46
C ASN A 158 -7.70 -8.35 11.23
N ILE A 159 -6.36 -8.23 11.13
CA ILE A 159 -5.69 -7.66 9.95
C ILE A 159 -5.94 -8.55 8.73
N ILE A 160 -5.71 -9.85 8.87
CA ILE A 160 -5.92 -10.84 7.81
C ILE A 160 -7.38 -10.82 7.32
N GLU A 161 -8.32 -10.89 8.25
CA GLU A 161 -9.76 -10.90 7.95
C GLU A 161 -10.19 -9.62 7.20
N ALA A 162 -9.66 -8.45 7.58
CA ALA A 162 -9.94 -7.21 6.87
C ALA A 162 -9.45 -7.26 5.41
N PHE A 163 -8.26 -7.78 5.14
CA PHE A 163 -7.76 -7.92 3.77
C PHE A 163 -8.53 -8.98 2.97
N ASP A 164 -8.85 -10.12 3.57
CA ASP A 164 -9.57 -11.22 2.91
C ASP A 164 -11.00 -10.82 2.53
N ASN A 165 -11.65 -9.98 3.35
CA ASN A 165 -12.96 -9.41 3.05
C ASN A 165 -12.91 -8.23 2.07
N GLY A 166 -11.74 -7.87 1.56
CA GLY A 166 -11.56 -6.74 0.64
C GLY A 166 -11.77 -5.37 1.28
N ASN A 167 -11.67 -5.25 2.61
CA ASN A 167 -11.79 -3.95 3.26
C ASN A 167 -10.58 -3.06 2.96
N SER A 168 -10.81 -1.76 2.83
CA SER A 168 -9.73 -0.78 2.80
C SER A 168 -9.09 -0.66 4.17
N VAL A 169 -7.77 -0.77 4.23
CA VAL A 169 -6.99 -0.66 5.47
C VAL A 169 -5.98 0.47 5.32
N ARG A 170 -6.07 1.48 6.20
CA ARG A 170 -5.07 2.54 6.33
C ARG A 170 -3.92 2.03 7.19
N ILE A 171 -2.73 2.03 6.63
CA ILE A 171 -1.53 1.47 7.24
C ILE A 171 -0.56 2.60 7.53
N TYR A 172 -0.19 2.78 8.79
CA TYR A 172 0.84 3.74 9.19
C TYR A 172 2.05 3.01 9.76
N ILE A 173 3.24 3.38 9.29
CA ILE A 173 4.52 2.94 9.86
C ILE A 173 5.39 4.18 10.01
N SER A 174 5.83 4.52 11.22
CA SER A 174 6.70 5.69 11.43
C SER A 174 8.03 5.56 10.68
N ARG A 175 8.75 6.68 10.53
CA ARG A 175 10.11 6.64 9.97
C ARG A 175 11.04 5.79 10.82
#